data_AF-A0A3R6JYL5-F1
#
_entry.id   AF-A0A3R6JYL5-F1
#
_cell.length_a   1.000
_cell.length_b   1.000
_cell.length_c   1.000
_cell.angle_alpha   90.00
_cell.angle_beta   90.00
_cell.angle_gamma   90.00
#
_symmetry.space_group_name_H-M   'P 1'
#
loop_
_entity.id
_entity.type
_entity.pdbx_description
1 polymer ?
#
loop_
_entity_poly.entity_id
_entity_poly.type
_entity_poly.pdbx_seq_one_letter_code
_entity_poly.pdbx_strand_id
1 'polypeptide(L)' 'MTVKVVQPEEYRDFISESDAEMDYRAEEAVKAALHRAKVCKKPIARYDMDTKRAYIEYPNGERKYVE' A
#
# COMPACT_ATOMS: atom_id res chain seq x y z
N MET A 1 11.34 -25.47 9.80
CA MET A 1 10.21 -24.53 9.69
C MET A 1 9.75 -24.58 8.24
N THR A 2 8.56 -25.10 7.97
CA THR A 2 8.04 -25.30 6.61
C THR A 2 6.99 -24.22 6.36
N VAL A 3 7.27 -23.29 5.46
CA VAL A 3 6.35 -22.21 5.07
C VAL A 3 5.50 -22.71 3.90
N LYS A 4 4.17 -22.72 4.06
CA LYS A 4 3.22 -23.05 3.00
C LYS A 4 2.66 -21.75 2.44
N VAL A 5 2.83 -21.53 1.13
CA VAL A 5 2.23 -20.40 0.41
C VAL A 5 0.83 -20.82 -0.04
N VAL A 6 -0.18 -20.04 0.35
CA VAL A 6 -1.60 -20.28 0.01
C VAL A 6 -1.94 -19.46 -1.23
N GLN A 7 -2.59 -20.08 -2.20
CA GLN A 7 -3.02 -19.39 -3.41
C GLN A 7 -4.35 -18.65 -3.20
N PRO A 8 -4.66 -17.60 -3.98
CA PRO A 8 -5.86 -16.78 -3.79
C PRO A 8 -7.19 -17.56 -3.86
N GLU A 9 -7.20 -18.73 -4.51
CA GLU A 9 -8.39 -19.59 -4.62
C GLU A 9 -8.69 -20.33 -3.30
N GLU A 10 -7.66 -20.63 -2.51
CA GLU A 10 -7.76 -21.32 -1.22
C GLU A 10 -7.91 -20.33 -0.04
N TYR A 11 -7.93 -19.01 -0.32
CA TYR A 11 -7.88 -17.95 0.69
C TYR A 11 -8.97 -18.09 1.77
N ARG A 12 -10.18 -18.51 1.39
CA ARG A 12 -11.33 -18.66 2.29
C ARG A 12 -11.18 -19.78 3.33
N ASP A 13 -10.34 -20.78 3.05
CA ASP A 13 -10.11 -21.89 3.98
C ASP A 13 -9.05 -21.55 5.04
N PHE A 14 -8.23 -20.52 4.80
CA PHE A 14 -7.12 -20.13 5.66
C PHE A 14 -7.26 -18.75 6.30
N ILE A 15 -8.06 -17.84 5.71
CA ILE A 15 -8.25 -16.46 6.15
C ILE A 15 -9.70 -16.28 6.55
N SER A 16 -9.90 -15.84 7.80
CA SER A 16 -11.23 -15.68 8.37
C SER A 16 -11.91 -14.40 7.87
N GLU A 17 -13.22 -14.31 8.06
CA GLU A 17 -13.96 -13.06 7.77
C GLU A 17 -13.43 -11.87 8.58
N SER A 18 -12.95 -12.11 9.80
CA SER A 18 -12.35 -11.05 10.64
C SER A 18 -11.01 -10.56 10.08
N ASP A 19 -10.22 -11.44 9.48
CA ASP A 19 -8.95 -11.06 8.84
C ASP A 19 -9.22 -10.22 7.59
N ALA A 20 -10.21 -10.61 6.78
CA ALA A 20 -10.63 -9.84 5.62
C ALA A 20 -11.16 -8.44 5.99
N GLU A 21 -11.90 -8.34 7.10
CA GLU A 21 -12.37 -7.05 7.65
C GLU A 21 -11.19 -6.16 8.09
N MET A 22 -10.18 -6.76 8.72
CA MET A 22 -8.97 -6.07 9.14
C MET A 22 -8.19 -5.52 7.94
N ASP A 23 -8.01 -6.34 6.90
CA ASP A 23 -7.35 -5.93 5.66
C ASP A 23 -8.09 -4.78 5.00
N TYR A 24 -9.42 -4.87 4.90
CA TYR A 24 -10.26 -3.79 4.37
C TYR A 24 -10.07 -2.47 5.14
N ARG A 25 -10.08 -2.53 6.47
CA ARG A 25 -9.86 -1.34 7.31
C ARG A 25 -8.47 -0.76 7.14
N ALA A 26 -7.45 -1.61 6.98
CA ALA A 26 -6.09 -1.16 6.74
C ALA A 26 -5.99 -0.42 5.39
N GLU A 27 -6.59 -0.97 4.33
CA GLU A 27 -6.64 -0.32 3.02
C GLU A 27 -7.34 1.04 3.06
N GLU A 28 -8.51 1.12 3.70
CA GLU A 28 -9.27 2.37 3.80
C GLU A 28 -8.53 3.43 4.62
N ALA A 29 -7.86 3.04 5.71
CA ALA A 29 -7.02 3.95 6.49
C ALA A 29 -5.88 4.54 5.64
N VAL A 30 -5.22 3.71 4.82
CA VAL A 30 -4.16 4.16 3.90
C VAL A 30 -4.73 5.10 2.83
N LYS A 31 -5.86 4.76 2.20
CA LYS A 31 -6.53 5.63 1.21
C LYS A 31 -6.88 6.99 1.82
N ALA A 32 -7.43 7.01 3.03
CA ALA A 32 -7.77 8.24 3.75
C ALA A 32 -6.52 9.08 4.08
N ALA A 33 -5.43 8.45 4.53
CA ALA A 33 -4.17 9.13 4.81
C ALA A 33 -3.57 9.75 3.54
N LEU A 34 -3.58 9.03 2.42
CA LEU A 34 -3.13 9.54 1.12
C LEU A 34 -4.00 10.70 0.63
N HIS A 35 -5.33 10.59 0.76
CA HIS A 35 -6.24 11.67 0.41
C HIS A 35 -5.95 12.93 1.25
N ARG A 36 -5.80 12.79 2.56
CA ARG A 36 -5.43 13.89 3.46
C ARG A 36 -4.07 14.48 3.08
N ALA A 37 -3.07 13.66 2.76
CA ALA A 37 -1.76 14.15 2.32
C ALA A 37 -1.85 15.00 1.05
N LYS A 38 -2.65 14.57 0.06
CA LYS A 38 -2.92 15.35 -1.17
C LYS A 38 -3.59 16.69 -0.86
N VAL A 39 -4.66 16.69 -0.05
CA VAL A 39 -5.37 17.92 0.34
C VAL A 39 -4.45 18.87 1.11
N CYS A 40 -3.64 18.35 2.03
CA CYS A 40 -2.69 19.13 2.82
C CYS A 40 -1.41 19.49 2.05
N LYS A 41 -1.30 19.16 0.76
CA LYS A 41 -0.10 19.41 -0.06
C LYS A 41 1.18 18.91 0.61
N LYS A 42 1.14 17.71 1.19
CA LYS A 42 2.31 17.03 1.74
C LYS A 42 3.00 16.21 0.64
N PRO A 43 4.34 16.14 0.61
CA PRO A 43 5.04 15.21 -0.26
C PRO A 43 4.72 13.77 0.14
N ILE A 44 4.55 12.89 -0.86
CA ILE A 44 4.17 11.48 -0.68
C ILE A 44 5.30 10.60 -1.19
N ALA A 45 5.87 9.78 -0.31
CA ALA A 45 6.82 8.75 -0.71
C ALA A 45 6.07 7.59 -1.40
N ARG A 46 6.60 7.15 -2.54
CA ARG A 46 6.12 6.02 -3.32
C ARG A 46 7.27 5.10 -3.68
N TYR A 47 6.92 3.89 -4.06
CA TYR A 47 7.85 2.88 -4.54
C TYR A 47 7.43 2.45 -5.94
N ASP A 48 8.38 2.45 -6.86
CA ASP A 48 8.19 1.93 -8.21
C ASP A 48 8.63 0.46 -8.25
N MET A 49 7.70 -0.43 -8.61
CA MET A 49 7.98 -1.87 -8.68
C MET A 49 8.82 -2.23 -9.90
N ASP A 50 8.74 -1.46 -10.99
CA ASP A 50 9.45 -1.75 -12.24
C ASP A 50 10.93 -1.37 -12.12
N THR A 51 11.19 -0.14 -11.69
CA THR A 51 12.56 0.35 -11.50
C THR A 51 13.17 -0.05 -10.15
N LYS A 52 12.36 -0.60 -9.24
CA LYS A 52 12.72 -0.97 -7.86
C LYS A 52 13.26 0.20 -7.03
N ARG A 53 12.87 1.44 -7.36
CA ARG A 53 13.36 2.67 -6.73
C ARG A 53 12.25 3.36 -5.94
N ALA A 54 12.63 3.93 -4.80
CA ALA A 54 11.77 4.84 -4.06
C ALA A 54 11.82 6.24 -4.67
N TYR A 55 10.69 6.94 -4.67
CA TYR A 55 10.63 8.34 -5.10
C TYR A 55 9.65 9.12 -4.23
N ILE A 56 9.87 10.42 -4.15
CA ILE A 56 8.98 11.35 -3.47
C ILE A 56 8.21 12.13 -4.53
N GLU A 57 6.88 12.04 -4.48
CA GLU A 57 5.95 12.81 -5.30
C GLU A 57 5.52 14.06 -4.53
N TYR A 58 5.88 15.23 -5.05
CA TYR A 58 5.52 16.51 -4.47
C TYR A 58 4.15 16.99 -5.00
N PRO A 59 3.47 17.90 -4.28
CA PRO A 59 2.14 18.40 -4.69
C PRO A 59 2.12 19.17 -6.03
N ASN A 60 3.28 19.65 -6.48
CA ASN A 60 3.47 20.30 -7.78
C ASN A 60 3.57 19.30 -8.94
N GLY A 61 3.55 17.99 -8.66
CA GLY A 61 3.71 16.92 -9.65
C GLY A 61 5.16 16.53 -9.91
N GLU A 62 6.13 17.17 -9.26
CA GLU A 62 7.54 16.78 -9.37
C GLU A 62 7.77 15.43 -8.65
N ARG A 63 8.51 14.55 -9.33
CA ARG A 63 8.94 13.26 -8.78
C ARG A 63 10.45 13.29 -8.60
N LYS A 64 10.90 13.14 -7.36
CA LYS A 64 12.32 13.02 -7.04
C LYS A 64 12.63 11.59 -6.65
N TYR A 65 13.35 10.88 -7.50
CA TYR A 65 13.86 9.56 -7.14
C TYR A 65 14.91 9.70 -6.05
N VAL A 66 14.81 8.82 -5.06
CA VAL A 66 15.82 8.66 -4.03
C VAL A 66 16.85 7.70 -4.62
N GLU A 67 18.12 8.09 -4.59
CA GLU A 67 19.25 7.26 -5.00
C GLU A 67 19.79 6.46 -3.81
#